data_AF-A0A7X6FR69-F1
#
_entry.id   AF-A0A7X6FR69-F1
#
_cell.length_a   1.000
_cell.length_b   1.000
_cell.length_c   1.000
_cell.angle_alpha   90.00
_cell.angle_beta   90.00
_cell.angle_gamma   90.00
#
_symmetry.space_group_name_H-M   'P 1'
#
loop_
_entity.id
_entity.type
_entity.pdbx_description
1 polymer ?
#
loop_
_entity_poly.entity_id
_entity_poly.type
_entity_poly.pdbx_seq_one_letter_code
_entity_poly.pdbx_strand_id
1 'polypeptide(L)'
;MSGRSRGEPPKTLINKEYPFQVVLFLTEWHRTNLVQMLDDRERLGGYRLWSSARHNITLFSVAMFRTEEGQQEFIQLYGGVP
;
A
#
# COMPACT_ATOMS: atom_id res chain seq x y z
N MET A 1 31.60 15.59 6.89
CA MET A 1 30.21 15.08 6.89
C MET A 1 29.98 14.33 5.58
N SER A 2 30.16 13.00 5.54
CA SER A 2 29.93 12.23 4.31
C SER A 2 28.45 11.90 4.17
N GLY A 3 27.72 12.71 3.39
CA GLY A 3 26.39 12.35 2.91
C GLY A 3 26.52 11.13 2.00
N ARG A 4 26.24 9.94 2.54
CA ARG A 4 26.09 8.73 1.71
C ARG A 4 24.82 8.90 0.90
N SER A 5 24.95 9.35 -0.34
CA SER A 5 23.96 9.12 -1.37
C SER A 5 23.83 7.60 -1.51
N ARG A 6 22.82 7.02 -0.86
CA ARG A 6 22.40 5.64 -1.10
C ARG A 6 21.72 5.67 -2.46
N GLY A 7 22.53 5.67 -3.53
CA GLY A 7 22.09 5.84 -4.93
C GLY A 7 20.75 5.15 -5.18
N GLU A 8 19.91 5.79 -5.99
CA GLU A 8 18.51 5.41 -6.16
C GLU A 8 18.35 3.89 -6.20
N PRO A 9 17.53 3.31 -5.30
CA PRO A 9 17.31 1.88 -5.32
C PRO A 9 16.86 1.47 -6.72
N PRO A 10 17.38 0.36 -7.27
CA PRO A 10 17.05 -0.06 -8.62
C PRO A 10 15.53 -0.14 -8.78
N LYS A 11 15.01 0.38 -9.89
CA LYS A 11 13.55 0.41 -10.20
C LYS A 11 12.88 -0.96 -10.09
N THR A 12 13.66 -2.03 -10.14
CA THR A 12 13.26 -3.43 -10.07
C THR A 12 13.43 -4.06 -8.69
N LEU A 13 13.66 -3.28 -7.62
CA LEU A 13 13.79 -3.82 -6.27
C LEU A 13 12.43 -4.36 -5.80
N ILE A 14 12.19 -5.64 -6.03
CA ILE A 14 11.02 -6.35 -5.50
C ILE A 14 11.21 -6.51 -4.00
N ASN A 15 10.29 -5.97 -3.21
CA ASN A 15 10.25 -6.19 -1.78
C ASN A 15 9.89 -7.66 -1.52
N LYS A 16 10.90 -8.48 -1.20
CA LYS A 16 10.73 -9.92 -0.94
C LYS A 16 9.95 -10.21 0.34
N GLU A 17 9.88 -9.26 1.27
CA GLU A 17 9.15 -9.43 2.53
C GLU A 17 7.66 -9.09 2.38
N TYR A 18 7.34 -8.14 1.50
CA TYR A 18 5.96 -7.74 1.19
C TYR A 18 5.73 -7.72 -0.32
N PRO A 19 5.70 -8.90 -0.97
CA PRO A 19 5.67 -8.98 -2.43
C PRO A 19 4.27 -8.74 -3.03
N PHE A 20 3.20 -8.84 -2.23
CA PHE A 20 1.82 -8.72 -2.70
C PHE A 20 1.33 -7.29 -2.56
N GLN A 21 0.93 -6.64 -3.65
CA GLN A 21 0.55 -5.22 -3.63
C GLN A 21 -0.91 -5.02 -4.04
N VAL A 22 -1.57 -4.06 -3.40
CA VAL A 22 -2.89 -3.57 -3.76
C VAL A 22 -2.78 -2.07 -4.02
N VAL A 23 -3.12 -1.66 -5.24
CA VAL A 23 -3.17 -0.24 -5.63
C VAL A 23 -4.61 0.22 -5.53
N LEU A 24 -4.85 1.24 -4.70
CA LEU A 24 -6.18 1.75 -4.38
C LEU A 24 -6.29 3.19 -4.84
N PHE A 25 -7.37 3.48 -5.55
CA PHE A 25 -7.84 4.83 -5.72
C PHE A 25 -8.77 5.18 -4.56
N LEU A 26 -8.36 6.10 -3.69
CA LEU A 26 -9.13 6.43 -2.49
C LEU A 26 -10.33 7.32 -2.85
N THR A 27 -11.52 6.74 -2.77
CA THR A 27 -12.82 7.45 -2.81
C THR A 27 -13.10 8.15 -1.48
N GLU A 28 -14.18 8.93 -1.40
CA GLU A 28 -14.62 9.57 -0.15
C GLU A 28 -14.98 8.55 0.93
N TRP A 29 -15.51 7.38 0.55
CA TRP A 29 -15.76 6.30 1.49
C TRP A 29 -14.47 5.84 2.17
N HIS A 30 -13.39 5.64 1.39
CA HIS A 30 -12.09 5.25 1.94
C HIS A 30 -11.51 6.32 2.87
N ARG A 31 -11.66 7.59 2.51
CA ARG A 31 -11.18 8.72 3.33
C ARG A 31 -11.89 8.76 4.68
N THR A 32 -13.20 8.55 4.68
CA THR A 32 -14.02 8.52 5.90
C THR A 32 -13.66 7.33 6.79
N ASN A 33 -13.32 6.18 6.18
CA ASN A 33 -13.01 4.93 6.89
C ASN A 33 -11.50 4.63 6.98
N LEU A 34 -10.64 5.65 6.85
CA LEU A 34 -9.20 5.46 6.73
C LEU A 34 -8.59 4.75 7.95
N VAL A 35 -9.04 5.06 9.16
CA VAL A 35 -8.55 4.43 10.39
C VAL A 35 -8.83 2.93 10.37
N GLN A 36 -10.06 2.54 10.08
CA GLN A 36 -10.44 1.13 9.98
C GLN A 36 -9.61 0.41 8.91
N MET A 37 -9.40 1.04 7.75
CA MET A 37 -8.59 0.47 6.67
C MET A 37 -7.13 0.27 7.08
N LEU A 38 -6.55 1.18 7.87
CA LEU A 38 -5.20 1.06 8.39
C LEU A 38 -5.07 -0.10 9.40
N ASP A 39 -6.06 -0.23 10.28
CA ASP A 39 -6.12 -1.29 11.30
C ASP A 39 -6.30 -2.67 10.65
N ASP A 40 -7.21 -2.80 9.69
CA ASP A 40 -7.40 -4.05 8.95
C ASP A 40 -6.17 -4.42 8.13
N ARG A 41 -5.51 -3.45 7.49
CA ARG A 41 -4.24 -3.72 6.81
C ARG A 41 -3.21 -4.30 7.77
N GLU A 42 -3.08 -3.76 8.98
CA GLU A 42 -2.15 -4.27 9.99
C GLU A 42 -2.53 -5.69 10.44
N ARG A 43 -3.82 -5.92 10.73
CA ARG A 43 -4.38 -7.24 11.06
C ARG A 43 -4.08 -8.29 9.99
N LEU A 44 -4.08 -7.88 8.71
CA LEU A 44 -3.82 -8.72 7.55
C LEU A 44 -2.33 -8.86 7.20
N GLY A 45 -1.42 -8.41 8.08
CA GLY A 45 0.01 -8.54 7.87
C GLY A 45 0.57 -7.59 6.81
N GLY A 46 -0.10 -6.46 6.61
CA GLY A 46 0.35 -5.41 5.69
C GLY A 46 1.54 -4.61 6.23
N TYR A 47 2.30 -4.01 5.32
CA TYR A 47 3.44 -3.18 5.67
C TYR A 47 2.98 -1.90 6.36
N ARG A 48 3.65 -1.55 7.47
CA ARG A 48 3.28 -0.41 8.31
C ARG A 48 3.26 0.92 7.55
N LEU A 49 4.19 1.12 6.61
CA LEU A 49 4.29 2.38 5.88
C LEU A 49 3.33 2.38 4.69
N TRP A 50 2.52 3.43 4.64
CA TRP A 50 1.65 3.70 3.52
C TRP A 50 2.50 4.24 2.37
N SER A 51 2.55 3.52 1.26
CA SER A 51 3.17 4.03 0.04
C SER A 51 2.11 4.74 -0.80
N SER A 52 2.52 5.77 -1.53
CA SER A 52 1.64 6.48 -2.46
C SER A 52 2.34 6.70 -3.78
N ALA A 53 1.61 6.48 -4.87
CA ALA A 53 2.06 6.79 -6.21
C ALA A 53 1.17 7.89 -6.79
N ARG A 54 1.77 8.78 -7.58
CA ARG A 54 1.03 9.82 -8.29
C ARG A 54 1.17 9.60 -9.78
N HIS A 55 0.06 9.63 -10.49
CA HIS A 55 0.03 9.66 -11.95
C HIS A 55 -0.84 10.84 -12.38
N ASN A 56 -0.22 11.83 -13.03
CA ASN A 56 -0.81 13.15 -13.30
C ASN A 56 -1.31 13.83 -12.01
N ILE A 57 -2.61 14.16 -11.93
CA ILE A 57 -3.24 14.77 -10.75
C ILE A 57 -3.81 13.73 -9.77
N THR A 58 -3.78 12.45 -10.14
CA THR A 58 -4.42 11.37 -9.38
C THR A 58 -3.43 10.74 -8.41
N LEU A 59 -3.82 10.68 -7.13
CA LEU A 59 -3.06 10.03 -6.06
C LEU A 59 -3.61 8.62 -5.84
N PHE A 60 -2.70 7.64 -5.81
CA PHE A 60 -2.99 6.25 -5.50
C PHE A 60 -2.29 5.85 -4.21
N SER A 61 -2.98 5.04 -3.43
CA SER A 61 -2.44 4.41 -2.24
C SER A 61 -1.99 3.00 -2.57
N VAL A 62 -0.87 2.58 -2.00
CA VAL A 62 -0.33 1.24 -2.22
C VAL A 62 -0.19 0.54 -0.88
N ALA A 63 -1.04 -0.45 -0.66
CA ALA A 63 -0.92 -1.39 0.46
C ALA A 63 -0.07 -2.58 0.00
N MET A 64 0.85 -3.02 0.85
CA MET A 64 1.74 -4.15 0.56
C MET A 64 1.57 -5.21 1.65
N PHE A 65 1.49 -6.48 1.27
CA PHE A 65 1.20 -7.61 2.15
C PHE A 65 2.29 -8.66 2.04
N ARG A 66 2.52 -9.34 3.16
CA ARG A 66 3.46 -10.47 3.24
C ARG A 66 2.90 -11.74 2.59
N THR A 67 1.58 -11.91 2.63
CA THR A 67 0.89 -13.11 2.14
C THR A 67 -0.18 -12.74 1.11
N GLU A 68 -0.48 -13.69 0.22
CA GLU A 68 -1.53 -13.53 -0.79
C GLU A 68 -2.91 -13.52 -0.13
N GLU A 69 -3.11 -14.30 0.94
CA GLU A 69 -4.38 -14.35 1.66
C GLU A 69 -4.75 -13.00 2.28
N GLY A 70 -3.77 -12.31 2.90
CA GLY A 70 -3.99 -10.98 3.46
C GLY A 70 -4.29 -9.93 2.39
N GLN A 71 -3.64 -10.04 1.22
CA GLN A 71 -3.94 -9.21 0.06
C GLN A 71 -5.38 -9.44 -0.44
N GLN A 72 -5.79 -10.70 -0.60
CA GLN A 72 -7.11 -11.05 -1.10
C GLN A 72 -8.23 -10.62 -0.15
N GLU A 73 -8.07 -10.84 1.16
CA GLU A 73 -9.05 -10.36 2.15
C GLU A 73 -9.16 -8.83 2.12
N PHE A 74 -8.03 -8.13 2.01
CA PHE A 74 -8.05 -6.67 1.89
C PHE A 74 -8.77 -6.19 0.62
N ILE A 75 -8.58 -6.86 -0.51
CA ILE A 75 -9.33 -6.57 -1.75
C ILE A 75 -10.82 -6.83 -1.57
N GLN A 76 -11.23 -7.86 -0.84
CA GLN A 76 -12.65 -8.13 -0.58
C GLN A 76 -13.30 -7.06 0.30
N LEU A 77 -12.57 -6.55 1.29
CA LEU A 77 -13.07 -5.52 2.21
C LEU A 77 -13.18 -4.14 1.56
N TYR A 78 -12.21 -3.80 0.69
CA TYR A 78 -11.99 -2.43 0.23
C TYR A 78 -12.06 -2.27 -1.29
N GLY A 79 -12.12 -3.36 -2.05
CA GLY A 79 -12.27 -3.35 -3.49
C GLY A 79 -13.72 -3.04 -3.90
N GLY A 80 -13.89 -2.12 -4.86
CA GLY A 80 -15.21 -1.81 -5.42
C GLY A 80 -16.13 -0.99 -4.52
N VAL A 81 -15.62 -0.47 -3.39
CA VAL A 81 -16.38 0.48 -2.57
C VAL A 81 -16.48 1.84 -3.29
N PRO A 82 -17.67 2.48 -3.28
CA PRO A 82 -17.96 3.68 -4.07
C PRO A 82 -17.20 4.94 -3.62
#